data_AF-A0A5C6AG56-F1
#
_entry.id   AF-A0A5C6AG56-F1
#
_cell.length_a   1.000
_cell.length_b   1.000
_cell.length_c   1.000
_cell.angle_alpha   90.00
_cell.angle_beta   90.00
_cell.angle_gamma   90.00
#
_symmetry.space_group_name_H-M   'P 1'
#
loop_
_entity.id
_entity.type
_entity.pdbx_description
1 polymer ?
#
loop_
_entity_poly.entity_id
_entity_poly.type
_entity_poly.pdbx_seq_one_letter_code
_entity_poly.pdbx_strand_id
1 'polypeptide(L)'
;MVRPTDEKLTCDCPNGHKLRGPAQLIGKQIACPKCKSKFIFGETYKQQVSDTAVVRILGTPPPSHTAPSETELMRPCTRCGVSVSASASVCSHCDCYIGAVPDFMKSMMMQNRANLG
;
A
#
# COMPACT_ATOMS: atom_id res chain seq x y z
N MET A 1 28.10 0.42 38.98
CA MET A 1 29.14 -0.06 38.04
C MET A 1 28.45 -0.86 36.94
N VAL A 2 28.26 -0.29 35.74
CA VAL A 2 27.74 -1.03 34.58
C VAL A 2 28.84 -0.98 33.52
N ARG A 3 29.43 -2.14 33.19
CA ARG A 3 30.40 -2.28 32.09
C ARG A 3 29.63 -2.09 30.78
N PRO A 4 29.99 -1.15 29.89
CA PRO A 4 29.38 -1.10 28.56
C PRO A 4 29.82 -2.36 27.81
N THR A 5 28.89 -3.30 27.67
CA THR A 5 29.08 -4.55 26.95
C THR A 5 29.36 -4.27 25.47
N ASP A 6 30.41 -4.93 24.97
CA ASP A 6 30.90 -4.92 23.60
C ASP A 6 29.85 -5.53 22.66
N GLU A 7 28.81 -4.76 22.33
CA GLU A 7 27.77 -5.19 21.42
C GLU A 7 28.32 -5.18 19.99
N LYS A 8 28.59 -6.37 19.45
CA LYS A 8 29.15 -6.58 18.11
C LYS A 8 28.03 -6.67 17.09
N LEU A 9 27.98 -5.71 16.17
CA LEU A 9 27.07 -5.70 15.04
C LEU A 9 27.73 -6.31 13.80
N THR A 10 26.89 -6.81 12.90
CA THR A 10 27.31 -7.35 11.60
C THR A 10 26.71 -6.49 10.50
N CYS A 11 27.51 -6.09 9.53
CA CYS A 11 27.06 -5.38 8.33
C CYS A 11 27.81 -5.86 7.09
N ASP A 12 27.23 -5.60 5.91
CA ASP A 12 27.81 -5.97 4.63
C ASP A 12 28.49 -4.76 3.99
N CYS A 13 29.69 -4.95 3.43
CA CYS A 13 30.35 -3.93 2.62
C CYS A 13 29.62 -3.77 1.26
N PRO A 14 29.83 -2.68 0.51
CA PRO A 14 29.16 -2.46 -0.79
C PRO A 14 29.47 -3.53 -1.86
N ASN A 15 30.50 -4.35 -1.65
CA ASN A 15 30.82 -5.49 -2.52
C ASN A 15 30.27 -6.83 -1.99
N GLY A 16 29.45 -6.82 -0.93
CA GLY A 16 28.78 -8.01 -0.38
C GLY A 16 29.57 -8.81 0.66
N HIS A 17 30.66 -8.27 1.25
CA HIS A 17 31.42 -8.97 2.29
C HIS A 17 30.89 -8.65 3.69
N LYS A 18 30.63 -9.68 4.49
CA LYS A 18 30.23 -9.57 5.90
C LYS A 18 31.38 -9.11 6.79
N LEU A 19 31.17 -8.00 7.49
CA LEU A 19 32.06 -7.46 8.50
C LEU A 19 31.35 -7.44 9.85
N ARG A 20 32.11 -7.77 10.90
CA ARG A 20 31.63 -7.73 12.29
C ARG A 20 32.50 -6.77 13.08
N GLY A 21 31.87 -5.90 13.86
CA GLY A 21 32.56 -4.86 14.59
C GLY A 21 31.71 -4.31 15.75
N PRO A 22 32.33 -3.64 16.72
CA PRO A 22 31.62 -3.06 17.85
C PRO A 22 30.69 -1.93 17.38
N ALA A 23 29.61 -1.68 18.11
CA ALA A 23 28.66 -0.59 17.86
C ALA A 23 29.32 0.80 17.79
N GLN A 24 30.50 0.98 18.39
CA GLN A 24 31.30 2.21 18.32
C GLN A 24 31.79 2.58 16.90
N LEU A 25 31.77 1.61 15.97
CA LEU A 25 32.12 1.84 14.58
C LEU A 25 30.93 2.34 13.75
N ILE A 26 29.70 2.27 14.26
CA ILE A 26 28.52 2.76 13.53
C ILE A 26 28.72 4.24 13.16
N GLY A 27 28.47 4.58 11.90
CA GLY A 27 28.64 5.95 11.40
C GLY A 27 30.08 6.33 11.07
N LYS A 28 31.08 5.48 11.36
CA LYS A 28 32.48 5.73 10.98
C LYS A 28 32.78 5.18 9.59
N GLN A 29 33.60 5.92 8.83
CA GLN A 29 34.14 5.46 7.57
C GLN A 29 35.23 4.41 7.82
N ILE A 30 34.99 3.19 7.38
CA ILE A 30 35.93 2.08 7.48
C ILE A 30 36.27 1.52 6.10
N ALA A 31 37.35 0.75 6.00
CA ALA A 31 37.71 0.00 4.80
C ALA A 31 37.42 -1.49 4.98
N CYS A 32 36.85 -2.13 3.96
CA CYS A 32 36.65 -3.58 3.98
C CYS A 32 38.02 -4.30 3.93
N PRO A 33 38.33 -5.24 4.84
CA PRO A 33 39.58 -6.01 4.82
C PRO A 33 39.74 -6.90 3.58
N LYS A 34 38.64 -7.28 2.91
CA LYS A 34 38.69 -8.14 1.71
C LYS A 34 38.91 -7.35 0.42
N CYS A 35 38.12 -6.31 0.20
CA CYS A 35 38.13 -5.56 -1.07
C CYS A 35 38.64 -4.11 -0.96
N LYS A 36 38.99 -3.65 0.24
CA LYS A 36 39.52 -2.31 0.53
C LYS A 36 38.59 -1.13 0.20
N SER A 37 37.35 -1.37 -0.24
CA SER A 37 36.37 -0.30 -0.41
C SER A 37 36.05 0.40 0.90
N LYS A 38 35.99 1.73 0.86
CA LYS A 38 35.65 2.60 2.00
C LYS A 38 34.14 2.84 2.05
N PHE A 39 33.53 2.65 3.21
CA PHE A 39 32.08 2.85 3.41
C PHE A 39 31.78 3.14 4.89
N ILE A 40 30.56 3.58 5.19
CA ILE A 40 30.13 3.86 6.56
C ILE A 40 29.61 2.57 7.20
N PHE A 41 30.19 2.17 8.34
CA PHE A 41 29.76 0.97 9.05
C PHE A 41 28.38 1.19 9.68
N GLY A 42 27.48 0.22 9.54
CA GLY A 42 26.13 0.28 10.15
C GLY A 42 25.11 1.16 9.43
N GLU A 43 25.48 1.86 8.36
CA GLU A 43 24.49 2.44 7.47
C GLU A 43 23.82 1.28 6.73
N THR A 44 22.58 0.97 7.11
CA THR A 44 21.77 0.01 6.37
C THR A 44 21.70 0.55 4.95
N TYR A 45 22.40 -0.11 4.02
CA TYR A 45 22.29 0.21 2.61
C TYR A 45 20.84 -0.05 2.24
N LYS A 46 20.01 1.00 2.33
CA LYS A 46 18.66 0.98 1.82
C LYS A 46 18.85 0.69 0.35
N GLN A 47 18.63 -0.57 -0.05
CA GLN A 47 18.48 -0.88 -1.46
C GLN A 47 17.44 0.12 -1.95
N GLN A 48 17.84 1.00 -2.86
CA GLN A 48 16.94 2.02 -3.38
C GLN A 48 15.91 1.27 -4.23
N VAL A 49 14.84 0.81 -3.59
CA VAL A 49 13.73 0.18 -4.29
C VAL A 49 12.97 1.31 -4.97
N SER A 50 13.07 1.39 -6.30
CA SER A 50 12.25 2.32 -7.07
C SER A 50 10.78 1.95 -6.94
N ASP A 51 9.87 2.92 -6.87
CA ASP A 51 8.41 2.70 -6.89
C ASP A 51 7.97 1.75 -8.02
N THR A 52 8.60 1.83 -9.19
CA THR A 52 8.33 0.93 -10.32
C THR A 52 8.63 -0.55 -10.01
N ALA A 53 9.63 -0.82 -9.17
CA ALA A 53 9.97 -2.18 -8.75
C ALA A 53 8.92 -2.74 -7.78
N VAL A 54 8.37 -1.91 -6.89
CA VAL A 54 7.29 -2.30 -5.98
C VAL A 54 6.00 -2.63 -6.76
N VAL A 55 5.67 -1.81 -7.77
CA VAL A 55 4.47 -2.02 -8.61
C VAL A 55 4.55 -3.34 -9.38
N ARG A 56 5.74 -3.77 -9.82
CA ARG A 56 5.92 -5.07 -10.50
C ARG A 56 5.68 -6.27 -9.58
N ILE A 57 5.95 -6.14 -8.28
CA ILE A 57 5.71 -7.21 -7.30
C ILE A 57 4.20 -7.43 -7.09
N LEU A 58 3.41 -6.36 -7.16
CA LEU A 58 1.95 -6.41 -6.98
C LEU A 58 1.19 -6.81 -8.25
N GLY A 59 1.86 -6.89 -9.40
CA GLY A 59 1.27 -7.18 -10.69
C GLY A 59 0.60 -5.95 -11.33
N THR A 60 0.58 -5.91 -12.66
CA THR A 60 -0.15 -4.86 -13.39
C THR A 60 -1.65 -5.11 -13.23
N PRO A 61 -2.43 -4.16 -12.68
CA PRO A 61 -3.88 -4.30 -12.70
C PRO A 61 -4.35 -4.36 -14.16
N PRO A 62 -5.37 -5.15 -14.50
CA PRO A 62 -5.94 -5.13 -15.84
C PRO A 62 -6.31 -3.68 -16.18
N PRO A 63 -6.14 -3.25 -17.45
CA PRO A 63 -6.47 -1.88 -17.84
C PRO A 63 -7.91 -1.60 -17.39
N SER A 64 -8.05 -0.70 -16.42
CA SER A 64 -9.35 -0.24 -15.95
C SER A 64 -10.08 0.25 -17.19
N HIS A 65 -11.23 -0.35 -17.46
CA HIS A 65 -12.10 0.08 -18.54
C HIS A 65 -12.24 1.60 -18.46
N THR A 66 -11.95 2.25 -19.59
CA THR A 66 -12.14 3.67 -19.86
C THR A 66 -13.29 4.24 -19.04
N ALA A 67 -13.00 5.27 -18.23
CA ALA A 67 -14.03 6.10 -17.61
C ALA A 67 -15.01 6.55 -18.71
N PRO A 68 -16.28 6.11 -18.67
CA PRO A 68 -17.24 6.56 -19.65
C PRO A 68 -17.42 8.07 -19.47
N SER A 69 -17.24 8.80 -20.58
CA SER A 69 -17.71 10.17 -20.77
C SER A 69 -19.05 10.35 -20.04
N GLU A 70 -19.08 11.32 -19.12
CA GLU A 70 -20.26 11.77 -18.38
C GLU A 70 -21.36 12.17 -19.36
N THR A 71 -22.18 11.19 -19.74
CA THR A 71 -23.54 11.46 -20.16
C THR A 71 -24.32 11.51 -18.86
N GLU A 72 -24.87 12.67 -18.53
CA GLU A 72 -25.63 12.90 -17.31
C GLU A 72 -26.92 12.06 -17.33
N LEU A 73 -26.79 10.78 -16.96
CA LEU A 73 -27.90 9.83 -16.95
C LEU A 73 -28.82 10.20 -15.78
N MET A 74 -29.99 10.73 -16.09
CA MET A 74 -31.05 10.96 -15.10
C MET A 74 -31.92 9.69 -14.99
N ARG A 75 -32.29 9.33 -13.76
CA ARG A 75 -33.20 8.20 -13.48
C ARG A 75 -34.38 8.66 -12.62
N PRO A 76 -35.56 8.03 -12.70
CA PRO A 76 -36.69 8.37 -11.84
C PRO A 76 -36.50 7.77 -10.44
N CYS A 77 -36.88 8.52 -9.40
CA CYS A 77 -36.98 8.00 -8.05
C CYS A 77 -38.08 6.93 -7.98
N THR A 78 -37.80 5.78 -7.36
CA THR A 78 -38.76 4.66 -7.23
C THR A 78 -39.93 4.96 -6.29
N ARG A 79 -39.83 6.02 -5.48
CA ARG A 79 -40.87 6.41 -4.52
C ARG A 79 -41.79 7.50 -5.05
N CYS A 80 -41.23 8.56 -5.64
CA CYS A 80 -41.99 9.73 -6.08
C CYS A 80 -41.96 9.98 -7.60
N GLY A 81 -41.13 9.25 -8.36
CA GLY A 81 -41.04 9.38 -9.81
C GLY A 81 -40.21 10.55 -10.33
N VAL A 82 -39.75 11.48 -9.47
CA VAL A 82 -38.96 12.64 -9.88
C VAL A 82 -37.59 12.24 -10.44
N SER A 83 -37.15 12.91 -11.51
CA SER A 83 -35.85 12.72 -12.13
C SER A 83 -34.72 13.18 -11.20
N VAL A 84 -33.77 12.29 -10.95
CA VAL A 84 -32.56 12.53 -10.15
C VAL A 84 -31.32 12.07 -10.93
N SER A 85 -30.16 12.63 -10.62
CA SER A 85 -28.91 12.18 -11.25
C SER A 85 -28.61 10.72 -10.89
N ALA A 86 -27.99 9.97 -11.81
CA ALA A 86 -27.58 8.58 -11.56
C ALA A 86 -26.64 8.45 -10.36
N SER A 87 -25.84 9.49 -10.09
CA SER A 87 -24.92 9.56 -8.95
C SER A 87 -25.60 9.96 -7.62
N ALA A 88 -26.81 10.52 -7.64
CA ALA A 88 -27.53 10.85 -6.42
C ALA A 88 -27.92 9.59 -5.65
N SER A 89 -27.52 9.56 -4.37
CA SER A 89 -27.85 8.50 -3.43
C SER A 89 -29.13 8.78 -2.64
N VAL A 90 -29.60 10.03 -2.62
CA VAL A 90 -30.84 10.46 -1.95
C VAL A 90 -31.65 11.35 -2.87
N CYS A 91 -32.95 11.12 -2.94
CA CYS A 91 -33.86 11.94 -3.73
C CYS A 91 -34.15 13.26 -3.01
N SER A 92 -33.82 14.40 -3.62
CA SER A 92 -34.05 15.73 -3.05
C SER A 92 -35.52 16.14 -2.92
N HIS A 93 -36.45 15.38 -3.50
CA HIS A 93 -37.88 15.69 -3.43
C HIS A 93 -38.61 15.00 -2.27
N CYS A 94 -38.21 13.77 -1.94
CA CYS A 94 -38.92 12.95 -0.93
C CYS A 94 -37.99 12.32 0.12
N ASP A 95 -36.72 12.75 0.14
CA ASP A 95 -35.63 12.33 1.02
C ASP A 95 -35.42 10.80 1.12
N CYS A 96 -35.89 10.07 0.11
CA CYS A 96 -35.75 8.62 0.05
C CYS A 96 -34.36 8.25 -0.49
N TYR A 97 -33.71 7.26 0.13
CA TYR A 97 -32.46 6.70 -0.37
C TYR A 97 -32.70 5.90 -1.65
N ILE A 98 -31.96 6.25 -2.69
CA ILE A 98 -32.07 5.68 -4.04
C ILE A 98 -30.75 5.11 -4.55
N GLY A 99 -29.65 5.23 -3.79
CA GLY A 99 -28.32 4.79 -4.19
C GLY A 99 -28.28 3.31 -4.61
N ALA A 100 -27.51 3.00 -5.65
CA ALA A 100 -27.26 1.61 -6.01
C ALA A 100 -26.26 1.01 -5.01
N VAL A 101 -26.62 -0.10 -4.36
CA VAL A 101 -25.67 -0.82 -3.50
C VAL A 101 -24.53 -1.39 -4.36
N PRO A 102 -23.26 -1.17 -4.01
CA PRO A 102 -22.13 -1.76 -4.72
C PRO A 102 -22.21 -3.29 -4.70
N ASP A 103 -21.74 -3.95 -5.75
CA ASP A 103 -21.88 -5.41 -5.90
C ASP A 103 -21.23 -6.20 -4.76
N PHE A 104 -20.13 -5.68 -4.19
CA PHE A 104 -19.52 -6.25 -2.98
C PHE A 104 -20.50 -6.30 -1.80
N MET A 105 -21.30 -5.24 -1.60
CA MET A 105 -22.26 -5.17 -0.50
C MET A 105 -23.45 -6.10 -0.73
N LYS A 106 -23.89 -6.27 -1.99
CA LYS A 106 -24.90 -7.28 -2.36
C LYS A 106 -24.40 -8.70 -2.04
N SER A 107 -23.16 -9.01 -2.40
CA SER A 107 -22.53 -10.32 -2.13
C SER A 107 -22.50 -10.62 -0.63
N MET A 108 -22.15 -9.62 0.20
CA MET A 108 -22.10 -9.77 1.65
C MET A 108 -23.49 -10.00 2.28
N MET A 109 -24.52 -9.30 1.79
CA MET A 109 -25.91 -9.51 2.22
C MET A 109 -26.45 -10.90 1.83
N MET A 110 -25.98 -11.48 0.73
CA MET A 110 -26.33 -12.84 0.32
C MET A 110 -25.58 -13.90 1.15
N GLN A 111 -24.30 -13.67 1.47
CA GLN A 111 -23.50 -14.58 2.31
C GLN A 111 -24.00 -14.68 3.75
N ASN A 112 -24.55 -13.59 4.30
CA ASN A 112 -25.10 -13.59 5.67
C ASN A 112 -26.40 -14.41 5.79
N ARG A 113 -27.08 -14.70 4.66
CA ARG A 113 -28.26 -15.57 4.59
C ARG A 113 -27.90 -17.06 4.52
N ALA A 114 -26.64 -17.39 4.23
CA ALA A 114 -26.15 -18.76 4.11
C ALA A 114 -25.56 -19.33 5.42
N ASN A 115 -25.33 -18.50 6.44
CA ASN A 115 -24.75 -18.90 7.75
C ASN A 115 -25.79 -19.00 8.89
N LEU A 116 -27.09 -18.98 8.58
CA LEU A 116 -28.17 -19.31 9.53
C LEU A 116 -28.79 -20.68 9.18
N GLY A 117 -27.94 -21.65 8.89
CA GLY A 117 -28.27 -23.08 8.84
C GLY A 117 -27.74 -23.79 10.06
#